data_AF-A0AAW5F2F0-F1
#
_entry.id   AF-A0AAW5F2F0-F1
#
_cell.length_a   1.000
_cell.length_b   1.000
_cell.length_c   1.000
_cell.angle_alpha   90.00
_cell.angle_beta   90.00
_cell.angle_gamma   90.00
#
_symmetry.space_group_name_H-M   'P 1'
#
loop_
_entity.id
_entity.type
_entity.pdbx_description
1 polymer ?
#
loop_
_entity_poly.entity_id
_entity_poly.type
_entity_poly.pdbx_seq_one_letter_code
_entity_poly.pdbx_strand_id
1 'polypeptide(L)'
;MRSEVATHTQMKELTSTWMKIFKLNDLKTPDFSATNVNTITSNIKILNEILELCKIKQFRPVMVIPPFSTELNSYFSDQFVNKALTEHLLKISLKFNIPLIDYRSDSAFKDAICFIDGGFCLNKFGSQKFMKLLFKDLNEFGIIVNNETSGLN
;
A
#
# COMPACT_ATOMS: atom_id res chain seq x y z
N MET A 1 -7.28 -1.51 -27.06
CA MET A 1 -6.63 -2.76 -27.51
C MET A 1 -5.09 -2.72 -27.45
N ARG A 2 -4.39 -1.66 -27.92
CA ARG A 2 -2.91 -1.54 -27.74
C ARG A 2 -2.47 -1.19 -26.29
N SER A 3 -3.36 -0.64 -25.46
CA SER A 3 -3.05 -0.20 -24.08
C SER A 3 -3.05 -1.34 -23.06
N GLU A 4 -4.02 -2.25 -23.10
CA GLU A 4 -4.19 -3.33 -22.11
C GLU A 4 -3.08 -4.38 -22.17
N VAL A 5 -2.62 -4.74 -23.37
CA VAL A 5 -1.54 -5.72 -23.57
C VAL A 5 -0.21 -5.20 -23.01
N ALA A 6 0.04 -3.89 -23.14
CA ALA A 6 1.24 -3.26 -22.58
C ALA A 6 1.18 -3.24 -21.04
N THR A 7 0.02 -2.92 -20.46
CA THR A 7 -0.19 -2.95 -19.00
C THR A 7 -0.01 -4.35 -18.42
N HIS A 8 -0.63 -5.38 -19.02
CA HIS A 8 -0.48 -6.77 -18.56
C HIS A 8 1.00 -7.22 -18.60
N THR A 9 1.73 -6.88 -19.67
CA THR A 9 3.15 -7.21 -19.80
C THR A 9 3.99 -6.55 -18.70
N GLN A 10 3.74 -5.26 -18.43
CA GLN A 10 4.44 -4.52 -17.37
C GLN A 10 4.17 -5.08 -15.97
N MET A 11 2.91 -5.40 -15.63
CA MET A 11 2.57 -5.97 -14.32
C MET A 11 3.17 -7.37 -14.12
N LYS A 12 3.21 -8.19 -15.18
CA LYS A 12 3.90 -9.47 -15.16
C LYS A 12 5.40 -9.32 -14.93
N GLU A 13 6.05 -8.37 -15.59
CA GLU A 13 7.48 -8.10 -15.41
C GLU A 13 7.81 -7.59 -14.01
N LEU A 14 6.98 -6.68 -13.48
CA LEU A 14 7.11 -6.14 -12.12
C LEU A 14 7.02 -7.26 -11.08
N THR A 15 5.97 -8.08 -11.16
CA THR A 15 5.75 -9.19 -10.22
C THR A 15 6.82 -10.26 -10.34
N SER A 16 7.29 -10.57 -11.55
CA SER A 16 8.44 -11.45 -11.78
C SER A 16 9.72 -10.91 -11.15
N THR A 17 9.93 -9.60 -11.23
CA THR A 17 11.07 -8.93 -10.61
C THR A 17 10.99 -9.02 -9.08
N TRP A 18 9.82 -8.80 -8.49
CA TRP A 18 9.62 -8.95 -7.04
C TRP A 18 9.87 -10.39 -6.58
N MET A 19 9.32 -11.39 -7.27
CA MET A 19 9.58 -12.80 -6.96
C MET A 19 11.08 -13.10 -6.95
N LYS A 20 11.83 -12.58 -7.92
CA LYS A 20 13.30 -12.74 -7.99
C LYS A 20 14.03 -12.03 -6.84
N ILE A 21 13.72 -10.76 -6.58
CA ILE A 21 14.38 -9.95 -5.54
C ILE A 21 14.13 -10.54 -4.15
N PHE A 22 12.89 -10.93 -3.88
CA PHE A 22 12.48 -11.47 -2.59
C PHE A 22 12.65 -12.98 -2.47
N LYS A 23 13.14 -13.65 -3.53
CA LYS A 23 13.33 -15.11 -3.62
C LYS A 23 12.06 -15.90 -3.29
N LEU A 24 10.94 -15.46 -3.85
CA LEU A 24 9.63 -16.09 -3.71
C LEU A 24 9.35 -16.98 -4.93
N ASN A 25 8.71 -18.12 -4.71
CA ASN A 25 8.28 -19.01 -5.79
C ASN A 25 7.07 -18.43 -6.55
N ASP A 26 6.15 -17.82 -5.80
CA ASP A 26 4.97 -17.14 -6.31
C ASP A 26 4.52 -16.02 -5.34
N LEU A 27 3.47 -15.28 -5.70
CA LEU A 27 2.84 -14.23 -4.88
C LEU A 27 1.47 -14.68 -4.34
N LYS A 28 1.24 -16.00 -4.29
CA LYS A 28 -0.03 -16.65 -3.95
C LYS A 28 0.08 -17.49 -2.67
N THR A 29 1.25 -18.06 -2.41
CA THR A 29 1.51 -19.00 -1.33
C THR A 29 2.39 -18.30 -0.30
N PRO A 30 2.02 -18.25 0.98
CA PRO A 30 2.81 -17.62 2.03
C PRO A 30 4.00 -18.51 2.47
N ASP A 31 4.76 -19.02 1.50
CA ASP A 31 5.97 -19.83 1.72
C ASP A 31 7.19 -18.91 1.82
N PHE A 32 7.45 -18.43 3.03
CA PHE A 32 8.52 -17.47 3.30
C PHE A 32 9.77 -18.18 3.80
N SER A 33 10.91 -17.90 3.18
CA SER A 33 12.21 -18.34 3.70
C SER A 33 12.50 -17.70 5.07
N ALA A 34 13.43 -18.28 5.83
CA ALA A 34 13.91 -17.68 7.08
C ALA A 34 14.39 -16.22 6.89
N THR A 35 15.00 -15.91 5.73
CA THR A 35 15.40 -14.54 5.39
C THR A 35 14.18 -13.62 5.27
N ASN A 36 13.12 -14.04 4.57
CA ASN A 36 11.90 -13.24 4.43
C ASN A 36 11.24 -12.99 5.79
N VAL A 37 11.12 -14.02 6.62
CA VAL A 37 10.54 -13.90 7.98
C VAL A 37 11.36 -12.94 8.85
N ASN A 38 12.69 -13.03 8.79
CA ASN A 38 13.57 -12.11 9.50
C ASN A 38 13.40 -10.68 9.00
N THR A 39 13.33 -10.44 7.68
CA THR A 39 13.08 -9.11 7.12
C THR A 39 11.74 -8.54 7.55
N ILE A 40 10.66 -9.33 7.51
CA ILE A 40 9.34 -8.92 7.99
C ILE A 40 9.41 -8.52 9.47
N THR A 41 10.07 -9.34 10.29
CA THR A 41 10.25 -9.08 11.73
C THR A 41 11.04 -7.79 11.98
N SER A 42 12.12 -7.56 11.25
CA SER A 42 12.91 -6.33 11.32
C SER A 42 12.10 -5.10 10.91
N ASN A 43 11.32 -5.20 9.82
CA ASN A 43 10.46 -4.10 9.36
C ASN A 43 9.37 -3.75 10.37
N ILE A 44 8.76 -4.77 11.00
CA ILE A 44 7.80 -4.59 12.09
C ILE A 44 8.47 -3.84 13.25
N LYS A 45 9.70 -4.22 13.64
CA LYS A 45 10.43 -3.53 14.71
C LYS A 45 10.65 -2.05 14.39
N ILE A 46 11.13 -1.74 13.18
CA ILE A 46 11.34 -0.35 12.72
C ILE A 46 10.02 0.45 12.76
N LEU A 47 8.93 -0.14 12.27
CA LEU A 47 7.62 0.53 12.28
C LEU A 47 7.13 0.79 13.71
N ASN A 48 7.35 -0.14 14.65
CA ASN A 48 7.06 0.10 16.07
C ASN A 48 7.88 1.29 16.60
N GLU A 49 9.18 1.37 16.30
CA GLU A 49 10.05 2.47 16.74
C GLU A 49 9.58 3.84 16.21
N ILE A 50 9.15 3.90 14.94
CA ILE A 50 8.57 5.11 14.34
C ILE A 50 7.30 5.54 15.11
N LEU A 51 6.42 4.59 15.43
CA LEU A 51 5.17 4.90 16.12
C LEU A 51 5.36 5.29 17.59
N GLU A 52 6.34 4.68 18.27
CA GLU A 52 6.75 5.15 19.62
C GLU A 52 7.30 6.58 19.57
N LEU A 53 8.10 6.91 18.56
CA LEU A 53 8.57 8.28 18.37
C LEU A 53 7.40 9.24 18.11
N CYS A 54 6.45 8.87 17.25
CA CYS A 54 5.23 9.66 17.04
C CYS A 54 4.49 9.92 18.36
N LYS A 55 4.33 8.89 19.19
CA LYS A 55 3.69 9.00 20.51
C LYS A 55 4.44 9.96 21.43
N ILE A 56 5.76 9.85 21.52
CA ILE A 56 6.61 10.75 22.32
C ILE A 56 6.49 12.21 21.84
N LYS A 57 6.42 12.40 20.52
CA LYS A 57 6.28 13.72 19.88
C LYS A 57 4.83 14.22 19.81
N GLN A 58 3.86 13.47 20.33
CA GLN A 58 2.43 13.77 20.25
C GLN A 58 1.94 13.95 18.80
N PHE A 59 2.58 13.26 17.84
CA PHE A 59 2.09 13.15 16.49
C PHE A 59 0.92 12.16 16.42
N ARG A 60 0.05 12.38 15.44
CA ARG A 60 -1.12 11.54 15.19
C ARG A 60 -0.92 10.73 13.90
N PRO A 61 -0.21 9.59 13.96
CA PRO A 61 0.08 8.81 12.77
C PRO A 61 -1.17 8.09 12.26
N VAL A 62 -1.17 7.84 10.95
CA VAL A 62 -2.17 7.05 10.21
C VAL A 62 -1.38 6.11 9.31
N MET A 63 -1.71 4.81 9.35
CA MET A 63 -1.14 3.85 8.41
C MET A 63 -2.04 3.74 7.19
N VAL A 64 -1.44 3.83 6.00
CA VAL A 64 -2.16 3.78 4.73
C VAL A 64 -1.49 2.78 3.80
N ILE A 65 -2.27 1.86 3.23
CA ILE A 65 -1.82 0.97 2.15
C ILE A 65 -2.28 1.60 0.83
N PRO A 66 -1.35 2.03 -0.05
CA PRO A 66 -1.71 2.65 -1.32
C PRO A 66 -2.45 1.70 -2.28
N PRO A 67 -3.22 2.24 -3.23
CA PRO A 67 -3.98 1.43 -4.18
C PRO A 67 -3.11 0.78 -5.24
N PHE A 68 -3.52 -0.41 -5.69
CA PHE A 68 -3.01 -1.10 -6.86
C PHE A 68 -4.10 -1.23 -7.94
N SER A 69 -3.71 -1.35 -9.21
CA SER A 69 -4.69 -1.67 -10.27
C SER A 69 -5.27 -3.08 -10.10
N THR A 70 -6.39 -3.34 -10.76
CA THR A 70 -6.99 -4.69 -10.77
C THR A 70 -6.04 -5.72 -11.36
N GLU A 71 -5.31 -5.36 -12.41
CA GLU A 71 -4.31 -6.23 -13.04
C GLU A 71 -3.23 -6.60 -12.03
N LEU A 72 -2.61 -5.63 -11.34
CA LEU A 72 -1.56 -5.93 -10.36
C LEU A 72 -2.08 -6.77 -9.19
N ASN A 73 -3.28 -6.45 -8.68
CA ASN A 73 -3.90 -7.22 -7.61
C ASN A 73 -4.12 -8.69 -7.99
N SER A 74 -4.40 -8.97 -9.26
CA SER A 74 -4.64 -10.34 -9.75
C SER A 74 -3.46 -11.30 -9.58
N TYR A 75 -2.24 -10.79 -9.40
CA TYR A 75 -1.05 -11.61 -9.17
C TYR A 75 -0.92 -12.09 -7.71
N PHE A 76 -1.66 -11.51 -6.78
CA PHE A 76 -1.60 -11.85 -5.36
C PHE A 76 -2.77 -12.70 -4.93
N SER A 77 -2.59 -13.54 -3.91
CA SER A 77 -3.72 -14.14 -3.19
C SER A 77 -3.99 -13.33 -1.92
N ASP A 78 -5.21 -13.39 -1.41
CA ASP A 78 -5.55 -12.77 -0.14
C ASP A 78 -4.76 -13.39 1.02
N GLN A 79 -4.48 -14.70 0.96
CA GLN A 79 -3.68 -15.38 1.97
C GLN A 79 -2.24 -14.87 2.00
N PHE A 80 -1.62 -14.70 0.83
CA PHE A 80 -0.27 -14.16 0.71
C PHE A 80 -0.22 -12.74 1.25
N VAL A 81 -1.13 -11.87 0.81
CA VAL A 81 -1.22 -10.47 1.25
C VAL A 81 -1.42 -10.39 2.75
N ASN A 82 -2.28 -11.26 3.29
CA ASN A 82 -2.52 -11.30 4.72
C ASN A 82 -1.26 -11.65 5.51
N LYS A 83 -0.54 -12.70 5.08
CA LYS A 83 0.66 -13.16 5.76
C LYS A 83 1.89 -12.30 5.53
N ALA A 84 1.98 -11.61 4.40
CA ALA A 84 3.09 -10.72 4.10
C ALA A 84 2.91 -9.32 4.71
N LEU A 85 1.66 -8.85 4.88
CA LEU A 85 1.36 -7.45 5.12
C LEU A 85 0.24 -7.21 6.14
N THR A 86 -1.01 -7.55 5.81
CA THR A 86 -2.16 -6.98 6.52
C THR A 86 -2.28 -7.49 7.95
N GLU A 87 -1.92 -8.75 8.25
CA GLU A 87 -2.00 -9.27 9.62
C GLU A 87 -1.04 -8.53 10.57
N HIS A 88 0.11 -8.08 10.06
CA HIS A 88 1.10 -7.34 10.83
C HIS A 88 0.66 -5.90 11.08
N LEU A 89 0.17 -5.23 10.04
CA LEU A 89 -0.32 -3.86 10.16
C LEU A 89 -1.55 -3.77 11.06
N LEU A 90 -2.47 -4.75 11.00
CA LEU A 90 -3.63 -4.81 11.90
C LEU A 90 -3.19 -4.95 13.37
N LYS A 91 -2.23 -5.85 13.67
CA LYS A 91 -1.68 -5.98 15.02
C LYS A 91 -1.06 -4.68 15.53
N ILE A 92 -0.33 -3.97 14.68
CA ILE A 92 0.30 -2.69 15.02
C ILE A 92 -0.76 -1.59 15.23
N SER A 93 -1.76 -1.51 14.34
CA SER A 93 -2.87 -0.57 14.44
C SER A 93 -3.60 -0.71 15.78
N LEU A 94 -3.92 -1.94 16.17
CA LEU A 94 -4.53 -2.24 17.47
C LEU A 94 -3.60 -1.90 18.64
N LYS A 95 -2.32 -2.24 18.56
CA LYS A 95 -1.33 -1.96 19.62
C LYS A 95 -1.20 -0.46 19.91
N PHE A 96 -1.14 0.38 18.88
CA PHE A 96 -0.95 1.83 19.03
C PHE A 96 -2.26 2.63 19.03
N ASN A 97 -3.40 1.98 18.80
CA ASN A 97 -4.70 2.60 18.61
C ASN A 97 -4.67 3.69 17.52
N ILE A 98 -4.16 3.32 16.34
CA ILE A 98 -4.02 4.24 15.20
C ILE A 98 -4.84 3.75 14.00
N PRO A 99 -5.39 4.64 13.17
CA PRO A 99 -6.10 4.24 11.97
C PRO A 99 -5.21 3.46 10.99
N LEU A 100 -5.78 2.42 10.40
CA LEU A 100 -5.22 1.71 9.25
C LEU A 100 -6.24 1.77 8.12
N ILE A 101 -5.87 2.36 6.99
CA ILE A 101 -6.73 2.47 5.80
C ILE A 101 -6.09 1.71 4.65
N ASP A 102 -6.80 0.73 4.11
CA ASP A 102 -6.32 -0.12 3.02
C ASP A 102 -7.03 0.21 1.71
N TYR A 103 -6.30 0.85 0.79
CA TYR A 103 -6.81 1.17 -0.55
C TYR A 103 -6.35 0.17 -1.61
N ARG A 104 -5.59 -0.87 -1.25
CA ARG A 104 -4.92 -1.77 -2.20
C ARG A 104 -5.86 -2.28 -3.28
N SER A 105 -7.07 -2.69 -2.89
CA SER A 105 -8.12 -3.21 -3.78
C SER A 105 -9.28 -2.22 -3.98
N ASP A 106 -9.07 -0.93 -3.69
CA ASP A 106 -10.13 0.08 -3.77
C ASP A 106 -10.63 0.25 -5.21
N SER A 107 -11.96 0.23 -5.34
CA SER A 107 -12.63 0.27 -6.63
C SER A 107 -12.37 1.55 -7.44
N ALA A 108 -11.95 2.64 -6.80
CA ALA A 108 -11.59 3.88 -7.43
C ALA A 108 -10.27 3.80 -8.23
N PHE A 109 -9.47 2.75 -8.04
CA PHE A 109 -8.14 2.61 -8.67
C PHE A 109 -7.99 1.34 -9.52
N LYS A 110 -9.09 0.78 -9.99
CA LYS A 110 -9.06 -0.39 -10.89
C LYS A 110 -8.31 -0.13 -12.19
N ASP A 111 -8.48 1.08 -12.74
CA ASP A 111 -8.03 1.44 -14.08
C ASP A 111 -6.53 1.80 -14.13
N ALA A 112 -5.84 1.27 -15.14
CA ALA A 112 -4.43 1.55 -15.42
C ALA A 112 -4.15 3.06 -15.64
N ILE A 113 -5.17 3.84 -16.03
CA ILE A 113 -5.04 5.30 -16.25
C ILE A 113 -4.66 6.07 -14.99
N CYS A 114 -4.84 5.49 -13.80
CA CYS A 114 -4.38 6.10 -12.55
C CYS A 114 -2.86 5.97 -12.33
N PHE A 115 -2.16 5.15 -13.13
CA PHE A 115 -0.78 4.74 -12.87
C PHE A 115 0.15 5.12 -14.03
N ILE A 116 1.42 5.40 -13.71
CA ILE A 116 2.48 5.66 -14.70
C ILE A 116 2.93 4.35 -15.34
N ASP A 117 2.97 3.29 -14.54
CA ASP A 117 3.42 1.94 -14.91
C ASP A 117 2.25 0.97 -15.14
N GLY A 118 1.01 1.46 -15.10
CA GLY A 118 -0.18 0.65 -15.30
C GLY A 118 -0.72 -0.08 -14.06
N GLY A 119 -0.09 0.01 -12.88
CA GLY A 119 -0.71 -0.57 -11.69
C GLY A 119 -0.09 -0.40 -10.33
N PHE A 120 1.12 0.16 -10.22
CA PHE A 120 1.84 0.30 -8.95
C PHE A 120 2.09 1.76 -8.59
N CYS A 121 2.70 2.54 -9.48
CA CYS A 121 3.05 3.94 -9.23
C CYS A 121 1.96 4.89 -9.77
N LEU A 122 1.29 5.64 -8.88
CA LEU A 122 0.26 6.60 -9.28
C LEU A 122 0.86 7.74 -10.11
N ASN A 123 0.15 8.12 -11.18
CA ASN A 123 0.47 9.33 -11.94
C ASN A 123 -0.19 10.57 -11.32
N LYS A 124 0.01 11.75 -11.91
CA LYS A 124 -0.56 13.01 -11.38
C LYS A 124 -2.08 12.92 -11.17
N PHE A 125 -2.81 12.33 -12.12
CA PHE A 125 -4.26 12.15 -12.03
C PHE A 125 -4.63 11.18 -10.90
N GLY A 126 -4.01 10.00 -10.86
CA GLY A 126 -4.22 9.00 -9.80
C GLY A 126 -3.91 9.54 -8.41
N SER A 127 -2.79 10.25 -8.25
CA SER A 127 -2.38 10.86 -6.98
C SER A 127 -3.37 11.93 -6.52
N GLN A 128 -3.84 12.80 -7.41
CA GLN A 128 -4.87 13.79 -7.04
C GLN A 128 -6.19 13.13 -6.61
N LYS A 129 -6.59 12.05 -7.30
CA LYS A 129 -7.77 11.25 -6.92
C LYS A 129 -7.58 10.59 -5.56
N PHE A 130 -6.41 9.99 -5.33
CA PHE A 130 -6.04 9.34 -4.07
C PHE A 130 -6.02 10.32 -2.90
N MET A 131 -5.39 11.48 -3.04
CA MET A 131 -5.34 12.46 -1.95
C MET A 131 -6.73 12.99 -1.58
N LYS A 132 -7.62 13.20 -2.56
CA LYS A 132 -9.02 13.61 -2.28
C LYS A 132 -9.77 12.55 -1.49
N LEU A 133 -9.63 11.27 -1.85
CA LEU A 133 -10.25 10.16 -1.13
C LEU A 133 -9.66 10.03 0.27
N LEU A 134 -8.32 10.03 0.39
CA LEU A 134 -7.64 9.94 1.67
C LEU A 134 -8.05 11.06 2.63
N PHE A 135 -8.11 12.31 2.18
CA PHE A 135 -8.53 13.42 3.04
C PHE A 135 -9.99 13.30 3.48
N LYS A 136 -10.86 12.79 2.61
CA LYS A 136 -12.25 12.51 2.99
C LYS A 136 -12.29 11.45 4.10
N ASP A 137 -11.56 10.34 3.94
CA ASP A 137 -11.62 9.22 4.87
C ASP A 137 -10.91 9.56 6.19
N LEU A 138 -9.87 10.40 6.17
CA LEU A 138 -9.23 10.94 7.37
C LEU A 138 -10.21 11.75 8.25
N ASN A 139 -11.18 12.43 7.64
CA ASN A 139 -12.20 13.16 8.40
C ASN A 139 -13.08 12.20 9.24
N GLU A 140 -13.29 10.96 8.80
CA GLU A 140 -14.05 9.95 9.56
C GLU A 140 -13.31 9.55 10.85
N PHE A 141 -11.99 9.68 10.84
CA PHE A 141 -11.16 9.53 12.04
C PHE A 141 -11.02 10.85 12.83
N GLY A 142 -11.68 11.93 12.43
CA GLY A 142 -11.54 13.25 13.05
C GLY A 142 -10.15 13.88 12.82
N ILE A 143 -9.49 13.53 11.71
CA ILE A 143 -8.24 14.14 11.26
C ILE A 143 -8.58 15.08 10.11
N ILE A 144 -8.65 16.37 10.41
CA ILE A 144 -9.00 17.40 9.43
C ILE A 144 -7.73 17.91 8.76
N VAL A 145 -7.64 17.75 7.45
CA VAL A 145 -6.53 18.29 6.65
C VAL A 145 -6.99 19.59 5.99
N ASN A 146 -6.53 20.72 6.53
CA ASN A 146 -6.79 22.04 5.95
C ASN A 146 -5.80 22.30 4.80
N ASN A 147 -6.27 22.29 3.56
CA ASN A 147 -5.45 22.60 2.39
C ASN A 147 -5.27 24.10 2.11
N GLU A 148 -5.67 24.97 3.04
CA GLU A 148 -5.63 26.44 2.88
C GLU A 148 -4.22 27.01 2.69
N THR A 149 -3.15 26.23 2.89
CA THR A 149 -1.76 26.68 2.71
C THR A 149 -1.05 26.13 1.48
N SER A 150 -1.73 25.43 0.58
CA SER A 150 -1.14 25.06 -0.72
C SER A 150 -1.70 25.93 -1.85
N GLY A 151 -1.24 27.18 -1.88
CA GLY A 151 -1.44 28.10 -2.99
C GLY A 151 -0.91 27.51 -4.29
N LEU A 152 -1.81 26.95 -5.09
CA LEU A 152 -1.64 26.69 -6.52
C LEU A 152 -2.95 27.11 -7.19
N ASN A 153 -3.13 28.43 -7.32
CA ASN A 153 -3.83 29.01 -8.47
C ASN A 153 -2.95 28.84 -9.70
#